data_AF-A0A1S5Y1T0-F1
#
_entry.id   AF-A0A1S5Y1T0-F1
#
_cell.length_a   1.000
_cell.length_b   1.000
_cell.length_c   1.000
_cell.angle_alpha   90.00
_cell.angle_beta   90.00
_cell.angle_gamma   90.00
#
_symmetry.space_group_name_H-M   'P 1'
#
loop_
_entity.id
_entity.type
_entity.pdbx_description
1 polymer ?
#
loop_
_entity_poly.entity_id
_entity_poly.type
_entity_poly.pdbx_seq_one_letter_code
_entity_poly.pdbx_strand_id
1 'polypeptide(L)'
;MALSRREFLSTGSTLAAALAASSPGRWLAAGPHQPDQVERCWQSKAVRRTPSGKLAYHTDADGNRVPDFSYAGYHNGERPIPDVPTVRTIGPVPGDNTAHIQRALDEVGSLAKDPSGFVG
;
A
#
# COMPACT_ATOMS: atom_id res chain seq x y z
N MET A 1 8.35 -70.73 1.14
CA MET A 1 9.43 -71.75 1.07
C MET A 1 9.92 -71.83 -0.37
N ALA A 2 11.25 -71.85 -0.57
CA ALA A 2 12.02 -72.14 -1.80
C ALA A 2 11.95 -71.11 -2.96
N LEU A 3 12.97 -70.25 -3.12
CA LEU A 3 14.25 -70.38 -3.89
C LEU A 3 14.08 -69.97 -5.38
N SER A 4 14.52 -68.79 -5.84
CA SER A 4 15.90 -68.36 -6.21
C SER A 4 16.55 -69.21 -7.31
N ARG A 5 16.97 -68.60 -8.44
CA ARG A 5 18.38 -68.54 -8.92
C ARG A 5 18.55 -68.01 -10.36
N ARG A 6 19.65 -67.26 -10.57
CA ARG A 6 20.35 -66.85 -11.82
C ARG A 6 20.00 -65.45 -12.31
N GLU A 7 20.71 -64.40 -11.91
CA GLU A 7 22.08 -64.00 -12.30
C GLU A 7 22.28 -63.79 -13.81
N PHE A 8 22.56 -62.54 -14.21
CA PHE A 8 23.79 -62.27 -14.97
C PHE A 8 24.26 -60.82 -14.78
N LEU A 9 25.51 -60.67 -14.35
CA LEU A 9 26.23 -59.43 -14.12
C LEU A 9 26.80 -58.82 -15.42
N SER A 10 26.93 -57.49 -15.43
CA SER A 10 28.11 -56.78 -15.94
C SER A 10 28.15 -55.43 -15.22
N THR A 11 28.93 -55.26 -14.15
CA THR A 11 30.31 -54.73 -14.16
C THR A 11 30.40 -53.38 -14.90
N GLY A 12 30.79 -52.25 -14.32
CA GLY A 12 31.66 -52.09 -13.15
C GLY A 12 31.43 -50.79 -12.37
N SER A 13 31.84 -50.91 -11.11
CA SER A 13 31.95 -49.92 -10.06
C SER A 13 32.90 -48.77 -10.41
N THR A 14 32.58 -47.57 -9.94
CA THR A 14 33.49 -46.83 -9.06
C THR A 14 32.70 -46.07 -8.01
N LEU A 15 33.20 -46.18 -6.78
CA LEU A 15 32.70 -45.61 -5.54
C LEU A 15 33.03 -44.12 -5.49
N ALA A 16 32.07 -43.29 -5.11
CA ALA A 16 32.34 -42.01 -4.48
C ALA A 16 31.51 -41.92 -3.20
N ALA A 17 32.24 -41.84 -2.08
CA ALA A 17 31.74 -41.93 -0.73
C ALA A 17 30.71 -40.83 -0.40
N ALA A 18 29.62 -41.23 0.23
CA ALA A 18 28.75 -40.32 0.97
C ALA A 18 29.46 -39.91 2.27
N LEU A 19 29.77 -38.63 2.42
CA LEU A 19 29.92 -38.01 3.74
C LEU A 19 28.63 -37.24 4.02
N ALA A 20 27.74 -37.90 4.77
CA ALA A 20 26.65 -37.23 5.46
C ALA A 20 27.27 -36.38 6.58
N ALA A 21 27.40 -35.07 6.36
CA ALA A 21 27.58 -34.11 7.42
C ALA A 21 26.23 -33.48 7.74
N SER A 22 25.65 -33.94 8.84
CA SER A 22 24.49 -33.36 9.49
C SER A 22 24.80 -31.95 10.03
N SER A 23 24.04 -30.95 9.53
CA SER A 23 23.61 -29.65 10.09
C SER A 23 24.56 -28.86 11.02
N PRO A 24 24.75 -27.55 10.79
CA PRO A 24 23.72 -26.59 11.15
C PRO A 24 23.49 -25.47 10.12
N GLY A 25 22.34 -24.80 10.24
CA GLY A 25 21.90 -23.73 9.36
C GLY A 25 22.98 -22.70 9.04
N ARG A 26 23.32 -22.62 7.76
CA ARG A 26 24.19 -21.57 7.22
C ARG A 26 23.31 -20.61 6.44
N TRP A 27 23.05 -19.44 7.02
CA TRP A 27 22.55 -18.31 6.25
C TRP A 27 23.58 -18.03 5.15
N LEU A 28 23.21 -18.29 3.89
CA LEU A 28 23.99 -17.89 2.74
C LEU A 28 24.02 -16.36 2.75
N ALA A 29 25.23 -15.81 2.88
CA ALA A 29 25.48 -14.40 2.65
C ALA A 29 24.84 -14.00 1.31
N ALA A 30 24.06 -12.91 1.34
CA ALA A 30 23.46 -12.33 0.16
C ALA A 30 24.54 -12.17 -0.91
N GLY A 31 24.40 -12.92 -2.02
CA GLY A 31 25.20 -12.68 -3.22
C GLY A 31 25.01 -11.24 -3.69
N PRO A 32 25.92 -10.70 -4.52
CA PRO A 32 25.73 -9.37 -5.07
C PRO A 32 24.36 -9.31 -5.75
N HIS A 33 23.54 -8.33 -5.35
CA HIS A 33 22.24 -8.06 -5.98
C HIS A 33 22.48 -7.90 -7.50
N GLN A 34 22.09 -8.90 -8.29
CA GLN A 34 22.06 -8.82 -9.74
C GLN A 34 21.01 -7.79 -10.17
N PRO A 35 21.38 -6.66 -10.80
CA PRO A 35 20.44 -5.59 -11.13
C PRO A 35 19.81 -5.77 -12.52
N ASP A 36 19.40 -7.00 -12.88
CA ASP A 36 18.84 -7.28 -14.21
C ASP A 36 17.63 -8.24 -14.22
N GLN A 37 16.96 -8.41 -13.10
CA GLN A 37 15.62 -9.00 -13.08
C GLN A 37 14.60 -7.85 -13.07
N VAL A 38 14.21 -7.38 -14.26
CA VAL A 38 12.98 -6.58 -14.43
C VAL A 38 11.85 -7.43 -13.87
N GLU A 39 11.49 -7.17 -12.61
CA GLU A 39 10.35 -7.79 -11.97
C GLU A 39 9.16 -7.68 -12.91
N ARG A 40 8.39 -8.77 -13.02
CA ARG A 40 7.14 -8.80 -13.80
C ARG A 40 6.27 -7.65 -13.31
N CYS A 41 6.32 -6.54 -14.02
CA CYS A 41 5.75 -5.28 -13.59
C CYS A 41 4.23 -5.39 -13.74
N TRP A 42 3.57 -5.74 -12.64
CA TRP A 42 2.12 -5.67 -12.58
C TRP A 42 1.68 -4.24 -12.95
N GLN A 43 0.84 -4.12 -13.96
CA GLN A 43 0.21 -2.86 -14.36
C GLN A 43 -1.31 -3.02 -14.27
N SER A 44 -1.98 -1.98 -13.77
CA SER A 44 -3.43 -1.99 -13.68
C SER A 44 -4.08 -1.83 -15.07
N LYS A 45 -5.31 -2.32 -15.22
CA LYS A 45 -6.09 -2.11 -16.45
C LYS A 45 -6.54 -0.65 -16.61
N ALA A 46 -6.83 0.02 -15.49
CA ALA A 46 -7.40 1.37 -15.45
C ALA A 46 -6.36 2.48 -15.62
N VAL A 47 -5.17 2.30 -15.06
CA VAL A 47 -4.05 3.27 -15.11
C VAL A 47 -2.75 2.53 -15.41
N ARG A 48 -2.04 2.96 -16.45
CA ARG A 48 -0.74 2.40 -16.84
C ARG A 48 0.32 3.48 -16.92
N ARG A 49 1.57 3.10 -16.63
CA ARG A 49 2.71 3.98 -16.83
C ARG A 49 3.23 3.84 -18.26
N THR A 50 3.40 4.95 -18.97
CA THR A 50 4.02 4.98 -20.30
C THR A 50 5.53 4.83 -20.20
N PRO A 51 6.24 4.40 -21.27
CA PRO A 51 7.70 4.38 -21.30
C PRO A 51 8.35 5.75 -21.04
N SER A 52 7.64 6.85 -21.34
CA SER A 52 8.04 8.22 -21.04
C SER A 52 7.82 8.64 -19.57
N GLY A 53 7.37 7.72 -18.71
CA GLY A 53 7.15 7.96 -17.28
C GLY A 53 5.83 8.62 -16.91
N LYS A 54 4.96 8.94 -17.90
CA LYS A 54 3.64 9.54 -17.69
C LYS A 54 2.58 8.49 -17.35
N LEU A 55 1.41 8.92 -16.87
CA LEU A 55 0.26 8.04 -16.65
C LEU A 55 -0.70 8.10 -17.84
N ALA A 56 -1.11 6.92 -18.33
CA ALA A 56 -2.17 6.73 -19.30
C ALA A 56 -3.40 6.16 -18.59
N TYR A 57 -4.56 6.77 -18.83
CA TYR A 57 -5.81 6.45 -18.16
C TYR A 57 -6.77 5.80 -19.16
N HIS A 58 -7.32 4.66 -18.78
CA HIS A 58 -8.29 3.90 -19.58
C HIS A 58 -9.72 4.27 -19.18
N THR A 59 -10.57 4.48 -20.17
CA THR A 59 -12.03 4.64 -20.00
C THR A 59 -12.70 3.30 -20.29
N ASP A 60 -13.57 2.82 -19.42
CA ASP A 60 -14.32 1.58 -19.66
C ASP A 60 -15.48 1.78 -20.67
N ALA A 61 -16.25 0.71 -20.92
CA ALA A 61 -17.33 0.72 -21.89
C ALA A 61 -18.50 1.63 -21.47
N ASP A 62 -18.68 1.86 -20.18
CA ASP A 62 -19.72 2.71 -19.62
C ASP A 62 -19.27 4.19 -19.53
N GLY A 63 -18.03 4.49 -19.96
CA GLY A 63 -17.47 5.83 -19.92
C GLY A 63 -16.78 6.18 -18.60
N ASN A 64 -16.65 5.25 -17.66
CA ASN A 64 -15.97 5.53 -16.40
C ASN A 64 -14.45 5.57 -16.61
N ARG A 65 -13.80 6.51 -15.94
CA ARG A 65 -12.34 6.71 -15.97
C ARG A 65 -11.89 7.12 -14.58
N VAL A 66 -10.67 6.72 -14.20
CA VAL A 66 -10.05 7.24 -12.96
C VAL A 66 -9.96 8.77 -13.05
N PRO A 67 -10.53 9.51 -12.09
CA PRO A 67 -10.46 10.98 -12.09
C PRO A 67 -9.03 11.50 -11.96
N ASP A 68 -8.81 12.72 -12.42
CA ASP A 68 -7.57 13.44 -12.17
C ASP A 68 -7.61 14.06 -10.76
N PHE A 69 -6.70 13.64 -9.90
CA PHE A 69 -6.59 14.13 -8.52
C PHE A 69 -5.40 15.10 -8.34
N SER A 70 -4.73 15.51 -9.41
CA SER A 70 -3.57 16.42 -9.31
C SER A 70 -3.94 17.79 -8.71
N TYR A 71 -5.22 18.17 -8.74
CA TYR A 71 -5.74 19.40 -8.15
C TYR A 71 -6.55 19.15 -6.86
N ALA A 72 -6.53 17.94 -6.30
CA ALA A 72 -7.23 17.67 -5.06
C ALA A 72 -6.54 18.39 -3.88
N GLY A 73 -7.34 18.95 -2.96
CA GLY A 73 -6.86 19.58 -1.73
C GLY A 73 -7.18 21.07 -1.62
N TYR A 74 -6.74 21.69 -0.52
CA TYR A 74 -6.96 23.11 -0.25
C TYR A 74 -6.27 23.96 -1.31
N HIS A 75 -7.06 24.69 -2.11
CA HIS A 75 -6.58 25.52 -3.23
C HIS A 75 -5.54 24.80 -4.11
N ASN A 76 -5.74 23.52 -4.44
CA ASN A 76 -4.83 22.72 -5.27
C ASN A 76 -3.39 22.62 -4.72
N GLY A 77 -3.16 22.91 -3.43
CA GLY A 77 -1.82 23.02 -2.86
C GLY A 77 -1.07 24.30 -3.25
N GLU A 78 -1.71 25.23 -3.96
CA GLU A 78 -1.12 26.52 -4.34
C GLU A 78 -1.14 27.55 -3.19
N ARG A 79 -1.89 27.26 -2.12
CA ARG A 79 -1.94 28.08 -0.92
C ARG A 79 -1.58 27.26 0.32
N PRO A 80 -0.86 27.87 1.28
CA PRO A 80 -0.64 27.23 2.58
C PRO A 80 -1.98 26.97 3.26
N ILE A 81 -2.07 25.86 3.99
CA ILE A 81 -3.22 25.56 4.84
C ILE A 81 -3.29 26.67 5.91
N PRO A 82 -4.44 27.36 6.06
CA PRO A 82 -4.57 28.43 7.02
C PRO A 82 -4.52 27.87 8.45
N ASP A 83 -3.85 28.57 9.34
CA ASP A 83 -3.96 28.35 10.77
C ASP A 83 -5.21 29.08 11.26
N VAL A 84 -6.20 28.33 11.76
CA VAL A 84 -7.45 28.88 12.28
C VAL A 84 -7.52 28.62 13.78
N PRO A 85 -7.79 29.64 14.60
CA PRO A 85 -7.87 29.47 16.04
C PRO A 85 -9.11 28.67 16.43
N THR A 86 -9.03 27.91 17.52
CA THR A 86 -10.20 27.30 18.15
C THR A 86 -11.10 28.39 18.72
N VAL A 87 -12.36 28.42 18.28
CA VAL A 87 -13.32 29.44 18.75
C VAL A 87 -14.16 28.95 19.92
N ARG A 88 -14.49 27.65 19.95
CA ARG A 88 -15.26 27.05 21.04
C ARG A 88 -14.77 25.65 21.35
N THR A 89 -14.48 25.42 22.64
CA THR A 89 -14.21 24.08 23.19
C THR A 89 -15.34 23.70 24.11
N ILE A 90 -15.90 22.51 23.93
CA ILE A 90 -16.90 21.92 24.84
C ILE A 90 -16.38 20.58 25.39
N GLY A 91 -16.82 20.23 26.59
CA GLY A 91 -16.51 18.96 27.23
C GLY A 91 -17.74 18.04 27.27
N PRO A 92 -17.55 16.72 27.42
CA PRO A 92 -18.67 15.81 27.51
C PRO A 92 -19.51 16.08 28.77
N VAL A 93 -20.83 16.00 28.64
CA VAL A 93 -21.76 15.98 29.79
C VAL A 93 -22.38 14.59 29.97
N PRO A 94 -22.83 14.21 31.18
CA PRO A 94 -23.51 12.94 31.40
C PRO A 94 -24.76 12.79 30.53
N GLY A 95 -24.96 11.61 29.95
CA GLY A 95 -26.15 11.29 29.15
C GLY A 95 -26.03 11.70 27.67
N ASP A 96 -27.16 12.01 27.05
CA ASP A 96 -27.23 12.40 25.64
C ASP A 96 -26.68 13.81 25.42
N ASN A 97 -25.66 13.93 24.57
CA ASN A 97 -24.99 15.19 24.25
C ASN A 97 -25.55 15.86 22.98
N THR A 98 -26.57 15.31 22.33
CA THR A 98 -27.13 15.85 21.07
C THR A 98 -27.48 17.33 21.20
N ALA A 99 -28.27 17.71 22.22
CA ALA A 99 -28.63 19.11 22.45
C ALA A 99 -27.45 19.97 22.92
N HIS A 100 -26.48 19.38 23.63
CA HIS A 100 -25.28 20.07 24.10
C HIS A 100 -24.38 20.49 22.92
N ILE A 101 -24.14 19.56 21.99
CA ILE A 101 -23.37 19.80 20.77
C ILE A 101 -24.12 20.76 19.85
N GLN A 102 -25.43 20.55 19.65
CA GLN A 102 -26.21 21.41 18.76
C GLN A 102 -26.18 22.87 19.22
N ARG A 103 -26.31 23.12 20.53
CA ARG A 103 -26.20 24.48 21.07
C ARG A 103 -24.83 25.12 20.80
N ALA A 104 -23.74 24.37 20.93
CA ALA A 104 -22.40 24.89 20.65
C ALA A 104 -22.22 25.22 19.16
N LEU A 105 -22.79 24.40 18.27
CA LEU A 105 -22.83 24.67 16.83
C LEU A 105 -23.68 25.90 16.50
N ASP A 106 -24.85 26.05 17.14
CA ASP A 106 -25.73 27.20 16.94
C ASP A 106 -25.06 28.50 17.43
N GLU A 107 -24.37 28.46 18.58
CA GLU A 107 -23.57 29.56 19.11
C GLU A 107 -22.50 30.00 18.10
N VAL A 108 -21.67 29.06 17.62
CA VAL A 108 -20.60 29.33 16.64
C VAL A 108 -21.16 29.79 15.30
N GLY A 109 -22.23 29.17 14.81
CA GLY A 109 -22.89 29.52 13.56
C GLY A 109 -23.53 30.91 13.56
N SER A 110 -23.77 31.48 14.74
CA SER A 110 -24.33 32.84 14.89
C SER A 110 -23.27 33.96 14.88
N LEU A 111 -21.98 33.61 14.86
CA LEU A 111 -20.89 34.59 14.88
C LEU A 111 -20.83 35.39 13.58
N ALA A 112 -20.49 36.68 13.70
CA ALA A 112 -20.25 37.51 12.53
C ALA A 112 -18.99 37.05 11.81
N LYS A 113 -19.01 37.12 10.48
CA LYS A 113 -17.83 36.85 9.67
C LYS A 113 -16.73 37.85 10.01
N ASP A 114 -15.49 37.38 10.05
CA ASP A 114 -14.33 38.25 10.12
C ASP A 114 -14.11 39.00 8.77
N PRO A 115 -13.14 39.94 8.70
CA PRO A 115 -12.83 40.65 7.45
C PRO A 115 -12.36 39.77 6.29
N SER A 116 -11.89 38.54 6.58
CA SER A 116 -11.51 37.55 5.57
C SER A 116 -12.71 36.70 5.09
N GLY A 117 -13.87 36.89 5.70
CA GLY A 117 -15.10 36.15 5.42
C GLY A 117 -15.20 34.81 6.16
N PHE A 118 -14.29 34.52 7.08
CA PHE A 118 -14.29 33.32 7.91
C PHE A 118 -15.33 33.45 9.03
N VAL A 119 -16.08 32.37 9.26
CA VAL A 119 -16.91 32.17 10.46
C VAL A 119 -16.31 30.96 11.16
N GLY A 120 -15.69 31.21 12.30
CA GLY A 120 -15.23 30.19 13.22
C GLY A 120 -15.80 30.49 14.57
#